data_AF-A0A537NIN4-F1
#
_entry.id   AF-A0A537NIN4-F1
#
_cell.length_a   1.000
_cell.length_b   1.000
_cell.length_c   1.000
_cell.angle_alpha   90.00
_cell.angle_beta   90.00
_cell.angle_gamma   90.00
#
_symmetry.space_group_name_H-M   'P 1'
#
loop_
_entity.id
_entity.type
_entity.pdbx_description
1 polymer ?
#
loop_
_entity_poly.entity_id
_entity_poly.type
_entity_poly.pdbx_seq_one_letter_code
_entity_poly.pdbx_strand_id
1 'polypeptide(L)'
;MVSALDSWVANAVQPAAQRWFGEPVIEIKQISAYSCRSMNGQRGAPISEHAFGNALDVAAFTLADGRKVTVKDGWHGAPEERGFLHDVQAAACRQFSTVLAPGSNAFHYDHIHVDLARRASGHAICNPAAIPGELVAGRGHDPAFTGSVNAGARGHLPAATAGED
;
A
#
# COMPACT_ATOMS: atom_id res chain seq x y z
N MET A 1 13.32 -9.54 -1.39
CA MET A 1 12.48 -8.94 -0.33
C MET A 1 12.93 -7.53 0.08
N VAL A 2 14.10 -7.33 0.70
CA VAL A 2 14.51 -6.03 1.28
C VAL A 2 14.31 -4.82 0.36
N SER A 3 14.79 -4.85 -0.89
CA SER A 3 14.61 -3.72 -1.83
C SER A 3 13.14 -3.44 -2.16
N ALA A 4 12.30 -4.47 -2.25
CA ALA A 4 10.87 -4.27 -2.47
C ALA A 4 10.22 -3.66 -1.21
N LEU A 5 10.55 -4.16 -0.03
CA LEU A 5 10.05 -3.60 1.21
C LEU A 5 10.43 -2.12 1.37
N ASP A 6 11.70 -1.78 1.15
CA ASP A 6 12.22 -0.42 1.22
C ASP A 6 11.49 0.53 0.25
N SER A 7 11.35 0.12 -1.02
CA SER A 7 10.60 0.89 -2.01
C SER A 7 9.12 1.06 -1.64
N TRP A 8 8.47 0.02 -1.11
CA TRP A 8 7.07 0.12 -0.68
C TRP A 8 6.92 1.07 0.51
N VAL A 9 7.83 1.04 1.47
CA VAL A 9 7.81 1.95 2.61
C VAL A 9 8.01 3.39 2.15
N ALA A 10 9.06 3.65 1.37
CA ALA A 10 9.40 5.00 0.92
C ALA A 10 8.35 5.61 -0.02
N ASN A 11 7.82 4.81 -0.96
CA ASN A 11 6.99 5.32 -2.04
C ASN A 11 5.48 5.14 -1.81
N ALA A 12 5.07 4.35 -0.82
CA ALA A 12 3.66 4.10 -0.54
C ALA A 12 3.28 4.33 0.92
N VAL A 13 3.94 3.65 1.87
CA VAL A 13 3.56 3.73 3.29
C VAL A 13 3.75 5.14 3.83
N GLN A 14 4.92 5.76 3.63
CA GLN A 14 5.18 7.10 4.14
C GLN A 14 4.27 8.17 3.49
N PRO A 15 4.10 8.21 2.15
CA PRO A 15 3.16 9.14 1.53
C PRO A 15 1.70 8.93 1.98
N ALA A 16 1.26 7.68 2.17
CA ALA A 16 -0.09 7.40 2.68
C ALA A 16 -0.25 7.90 4.12
N ALA A 17 0.72 7.67 5.00
CA ALA A 17 0.68 8.15 6.37
C ALA A 17 0.60 9.69 6.44
N GLN A 18 1.39 10.37 5.62
CA GLN A 18 1.33 11.83 5.51
C GLN A 18 -0.05 12.32 5.04
N ARG A 19 -0.67 11.66 4.04
CA ARG A 19 -2.00 12.04 3.54
C ARG A 19 -3.11 11.83 4.56
N TRP A 20 -3.10 10.69 5.25
CA TRP A 20 -4.20 10.28 6.13
C TRP A 20 -4.09 10.87 7.54
N PHE A 21 -2.87 11.10 8.01
CA PHE A 21 -2.62 11.46 9.40
C PHE A 21 -1.79 12.71 9.61
N GLY A 22 -1.16 13.24 8.55
CA GLY A 22 -0.21 14.35 8.67
C GLY A 22 1.14 13.97 9.29
N GLU A 23 1.35 12.69 9.59
CA GLU A 23 2.47 12.19 10.39
C GLU A 23 3.19 11.03 9.69
N PRO A 24 4.52 10.94 9.79
CA PRO A 24 5.26 9.82 9.23
C PRO A 24 5.11 8.55 10.10
N VAL A 25 5.25 7.39 9.47
CA VAL A 25 5.43 6.11 10.18
C VAL A 25 6.85 6.03 10.72
N ILE A 26 7.00 5.72 12.01
CA ILE A 26 8.30 5.53 12.67
C ILE A 26 8.56 4.07 13.06
N GLU A 27 7.53 3.22 13.07
CA GLU A 27 7.67 1.79 13.33
C GLU A 27 6.69 0.98 12.48
N ILE A 28 7.17 -0.14 11.94
CA ILE A 28 6.33 -1.18 11.35
C ILE A 28 6.42 -2.42 12.24
N LYS A 29 5.28 -2.81 12.82
CA LYS A 29 5.19 -4.05 13.60
C LYS A 29 5.05 -5.24 12.65
N GLN A 30 6.17 -5.89 12.35
CA GLN A 30 6.16 -7.21 11.73
C GLN A 30 5.87 -8.31 12.76
N ILE A 31 5.15 -9.35 12.36
CA ILE A 31 4.85 -10.52 13.19
C ILE A 31 5.42 -11.83 12.63
N SER A 32 5.91 -11.82 11.40
CA SER A 32 6.62 -12.94 10.77
C SER A 32 7.40 -12.43 9.55
N ALA A 33 8.62 -12.94 9.39
CA ALA A 33 9.49 -12.66 8.23
C ALA A 33 10.12 -13.97 7.73
N TYR A 34 10.94 -14.61 8.57
CA TYR A 34 11.43 -15.97 8.33
C TYR A 34 10.68 -16.99 9.18
N SER A 35 10.20 -18.06 8.54
CA SER A 35 9.67 -19.23 9.23
C SER A 35 9.63 -20.43 8.28
N CYS A 36 10.40 -21.47 8.59
CA CYS A 36 10.41 -22.71 7.81
C CYS A 36 9.14 -23.53 8.07
N ARG A 37 8.11 -23.34 7.24
CA ARG A 37 6.82 -24.06 7.32
C ARG A 37 6.13 -24.12 5.96
N SER A 38 5.17 -25.03 5.82
CA SER A 38 4.20 -24.96 4.73
C SER A 38 3.27 -23.76 4.90
N MET A 39 2.61 -23.35 3.81
CA MET A 39 1.61 -22.27 3.83
C MET A 39 0.56 -22.53 4.92
N ASN A 40 0.29 -21.49 5.71
CA ASN A 40 -0.60 -21.53 6.89
C ASN A 40 -0.25 -22.61 7.94
N GLY A 41 0.95 -23.21 7.89
CA GLY A 41 1.32 -24.35 8.74
C GLY A 41 0.55 -25.64 8.42
N GLN A 42 -0.11 -25.71 7.27
CA GLN A 42 -0.97 -26.84 6.91
C GLN A 42 -0.16 -27.98 6.28
N ARG A 43 -0.29 -29.20 6.82
CA ARG A 43 0.39 -30.38 6.29
C ARG A 43 -0.07 -30.65 4.86
N GLY A 44 0.88 -30.83 3.95
CA GLY A 44 0.61 -31.09 2.53
C GLY A 44 0.38 -29.84 1.67
N ALA A 45 0.29 -28.64 2.26
CA ALA A 45 0.30 -27.40 1.50
C ALA A 45 1.71 -27.12 0.93
N PRO A 46 1.82 -26.32 -0.15
CA PRO A 46 3.10 -25.85 -0.65
C PRO A 46 3.94 -25.16 0.44
N ILE A 47 5.26 -25.11 0.24
CA ILE A 47 6.15 -24.37 1.13
C ILE A 47 5.84 -22.87 1.07
N SER A 48 5.78 -22.22 2.23
CA SER A 48 5.54 -20.78 2.33
C SER A 48 6.75 -19.97 1.87
N GLU A 49 6.53 -18.79 1.29
CA GLU A 49 7.59 -17.83 0.98
C GLU A 49 8.36 -17.35 2.23
N HIS A 50 7.76 -17.44 3.43
CA HIS A 50 8.49 -17.21 4.69
C HIS A 50 9.63 -18.19 4.91
N ALA A 51 9.55 -19.42 4.38
CA ALA A 51 10.64 -20.39 4.50
C ALA A 51 11.89 -19.97 3.72
N PHE A 52 11.72 -19.07 2.75
CA PHE A 52 12.79 -18.52 1.92
C PHE A 52 13.19 -17.09 2.32
N GLY A 53 12.63 -16.55 3.41
CA GLY A 53 12.81 -15.13 3.77
C GLY A 53 12.26 -14.17 2.71
N ASN A 54 11.29 -14.64 1.93
CA ASN A 54 10.74 -13.93 0.77
C ASN A 54 9.30 -13.46 1.00
N ALA A 55 8.87 -13.42 2.27
CA ALA A 55 7.58 -12.89 2.71
C ALA A 55 7.70 -12.07 4.01
N LEU A 56 6.72 -11.20 4.25
CA LEU A 56 6.60 -10.38 5.47
C LEU A 56 5.13 -10.26 5.88
N ASP A 57 4.84 -10.43 7.17
CA ASP A 57 3.53 -10.19 7.77
C ASP A 57 3.57 -8.92 8.63
N VAL A 58 2.80 -7.91 8.25
CA VAL A 58 2.73 -6.60 8.91
C VAL A 58 1.42 -6.47 9.68
N ALA A 59 1.51 -6.26 11.00
CA ALA A 59 0.35 -6.19 11.89
C ALA A 59 -0.01 -4.77 12.35
N ALA A 60 0.93 -3.82 12.34
CA ALA A 60 0.64 -2.43 12.73
C ALA A 60 1.68 -1.43 12.22
N PHE A 61 1.30 -0.16 12.25
CA PHE A 61 2.15 0.99 12.00
C PHE A 61 2.07 1.95 13.20
N THR A 62 3.21 2.43 13.70
CA THR A 62 3.27 3.49 14.72
C THR A 62 3.71 4.79 14.06
N LEU A 63 2.98 5.88 14.32
CA LEU A 63 3.25 7.21 13.79
C LEU A 63 4.12 8.02 14.76
N ALA A 64 4.74 9.10 14.25
CA ALA A 64 5.64 9.95 15.05
C ALA A 64 4.98 10.61 16.27
N ASP A 65 3.67 10.84 16.21
CA ASP A 65 2.89 11.39 17.33
C ASP A 65 2.44 10.34 18.36
N GLY A 66 2.85 9.08 18.17
CA GLY A 66 2.54 7.96 19.07
C GLY A 66 1.25 7.23 18.73
N ARG A 67 0.46 7.65 17.74
CA ARG A 67 -0.69 6.88 17.26
C ARG A 67 -0.23 5.52 16.72
N LYS A 68 -0.99 4.47 17.04
CA LYS A 68 -0.76 3.11 16.56
C LYS A 68 -1.95 2.63 15.76
N VAL A 69 -1.74 2.37 14.48
CA VAL A 69 -2.75 1.81 13.56
C VAL A 69 -2.51 0.30 13.45
N THR A 70 -3.35 -0.50 14.09
CA THR A 70 -3.31 -1.97 13.94
C THR A 70 -4.06 -2.37 12.68
N VAL A 71 -3.59 -3.40 11.98
CA VAL A 71 -4.34 -3.96 10.85
C VAL A 71 -5.65 -4.57 11.35
N LYS A 72 -5.60 -5.34 12.44
CA LYS A 72 -6.79 -6.00 13.02
C LYS A 72 -7.95 -5.04 13.29
N ASP A 73 -7.70 -3.94 13.98
CA ASP A 73 -8.77 -3.03 14.42
C ASP A 73 -9.01 -1.93 13.37
N GLY A 74 -7.93 -1.43 12.76
CA GLY A 74 -8.00 -0.35 11.77
C GLY A 74 -8.66 -0.76 10.45
N TRP A 75 -8.66 -2.04 10.06
CA TRP A 75 -9.24 -2.48 8.78
C TRP A 75 -10.75 -2.22 8.67
N HIS A 76 -11.44 -2.20 9.81
CA HIS A 76 -12.86 -1.84 9.91
C HIS A 76 -13.11 -0.72 10.93
N GLY A 77 -12.05 -0.03 11.36
CA GLY A 77 -12.07 0.98 12.41
C GLY A 77 -12.39 2.38 11.90
N ALA A 78 -11.62 3.37 12.38
CA ALA A 78 -11.82 4.76 12.00
C ALA A 78 -11.65 4.96 10.48
N PRO A 79 -12.40 5.89 9.84
CA PRO A 79 -12.27 6.19 8.41
C PRO A 79 -10.82 6.40 7.94
N GLU A 80 -10.02 7.12 8.71
CA GLU A 80 -8.62 7.44 8.41
C GLU A 80 -7.73 6.19 8.41
N GLU A 81 -7.90 5.33 9.42
CA GLU A 81 -7.15 4.07 9.55
C GLU A 81 -7.49 3.12 8.42
N ARG A 82 -8.78 2.99 8.12
CA ARG A 82 -9.28 2.20 6.99
C ARG A 82 -8.68 2.72 5.69
N GLY A 83 -8.79 4.02 5.44
CA GLY A 83 -8.26 4.66 4.23
C GLY A 83 -6.76 4.41 4.08
N PHE A 84 -5.99 4.63 5.14
CA PHE A 84 -4.55 4.38 5.16
C PHE A 84 -4.21 2.91 4.86
N LEU A 85 -4.82 1.96 5.55
CA LEU A 85 -4.52 0.53 5.39
C LEU A 85 -4.88 0.02 3.98
N HIS A 86 -5.98 0.52 3.42
CA HIS A 86 -6.40 0.17 2.06
C HIS A 86 -5.50 0.79 0.99
N ASP A 87 -5.02 2.03 1.17
CA ASP A 87 -4.01 2.63 0.28
C ASP A 87 -2.68 1.85 0.32
N VAL A 88 -2.26 1.46 1.52
CA VAL A 88 -1.06 0.66 1.77
C VAL A 88 -1.17 -0.72 1.09
N GLN A 89 -2.32 -1.40 1.22
CA GLN A 89 -2.61 -2.65 0.52
C GLN A 89 -2.62 -2.46 -1.00
N ALA A 90 -3.31 -1.44 -1.50
CA ALA A 90 -3.42 -1.17 -2.93
C ALA A 90 -2.05 -0.95 -3.58
N ALA A 91 -1.17 -0.24 -2.89
CA ALA A 91 0.21 -0.07 -3.34
C ALA A 91 1.01 -1.37 -3.28
N ALA A 92 0.85 -2.16 -2.22
CA ALA A 92 1.48 -3.47 -2.13
C ALA A 92 1.08 -4.37 -3.30
N CYS A 93 -0.21 -4.39 -3.68
CA CYS A 93 -0.71 -5.22 -4.78
C CYS A 93 -0.11 -4.88 -6.15
N ARG A 94 0.45 -3.67 -6.32
CA ARG A 94 1.16 -3.29 -7.57
C ARG A 94 2.62 -3.72 -7.60
N GLN A 95 3.19 -4.08 -6.44
CA GLN A 95 4.62 -4.27 -6.27
C GLN A 95 5.01 -5.70 -5.87
N PHE A 96 4.18 -6.37 -5.06
CA PHE A 96 4.41 -7.73 -4.57
C PHE A 96 3.64 -8.75 -5.41
N SER A 97 4.12 -9.99 -5.41
CA SER A 97 3.52 -11.08 -6.19
C SER A 97 2.32 -11.71 -5.47
N THR A 98 2.26 -11.58 -4.15
CA THR A 98 1.10 -11.96 -3.33
C THR A 98 0.88 -10.90 -2.27
N VAL A 99 -0.36 -10.44 -2.14
CA VAL A 99 -0.81 -9.62 -1.02
C VAL A 99 -2.08 -10.22 -0.47
N LEU A 100 -2.04 -10.63 0.80
CA LEU A 100 -3.19 -11.16 1.52
C LEU A 100 -3.48 -10.27 2.72
N ALA A 101 -4.66 -9.65 2.75
CA ALA A 101 -5.08 -8.75 3.82
C ALA A 101 -6.38 -9.25 4.47
N PRO A 102 -6.90 -8.59 5.53
CA PRO A 102 -8.14 -9.03 6.16
C PRO A 102 -9.29 -9.12 5.16
N GLY A 103 -10.01 -10.24 5.23
CA GLY A 103 -10.98 -10.67 4.22
C GLY A 103 -10.45 -11.71 3.23
N SER A 104 -9.14 -11.97 3.18
CA SER A 104 -8.56 -13.01 2.32
C SER A 104 -8.93 -14.43 2.77
N ASN A 105 -8.69 -14.71 4.06
CA ASN A 105 -9.10 -15.92 4.77
C ASN A 105 -8.89 -15.72 6.28
N ALA A 106 -9.23 -16.73 7.08
CA ALA A 106 -9.11 -16.69 8.54
C ALA A 106 -7.68 -16.52 9.07
N PHE A 107 -6.63 -16.83 8.29
CA PHE A 107 -5.24 -16.68 8.73
C PHE A 107 -4.72 -15.24 8.57
N HIS A 108 -5.37 -14.40 7.77
CA HIS A 108 -4.90 -13.04 7.44
C HIS A 108 -5.84 -11.96 7.98
N TYR A 109 -6.58 -12.26 9.05
CA TYR A 109 -7.59 -11.34 9.60
C TYR A 109 -6.98 -10.16 10.39
N ASP A 110 -5.72 -10.27 10.81
CA ASP A 110 -5.06 -9.31 11.70
C ASP A 110 -3.74 -8.73 11.16
N HIS A 111 -3.38 -9.04 9.91
CA HIS A 111 -2.16 -8.57 9.27
C HIS A 111 -2.27 -8.50 7.74
N ILE A 112 -1.36 -7.76 7.13
CA ILE A 112 -1.11 -7.76 5.69
C ILE A 112 0.11 -8.63 5.43
N HIS A 113 -0.09 -9.73 4.70
CA HIS A 113 0.98 -10.57 4.17
C HIS A 113 1.41 -10.06 2.80
N VAL A 114 2.72 -9.94 2.58
CA VAL A 114 3.31 -9.65 1.26
C VAL A 114 4.41 -10.65 0.93
N ASP A 115 4.48 -11.11 -0.32
CA ASP A 115 5.57 -11.97 -0.79
C ASP A 115 5.97 -11.70 -2.25
N LEU A 116 7.08 -12.32 -2.67
CA LEU A 116 7.59 -12.26 -4.05
C LEU A 116 7.62 -13.65 -4.70
N ALA A 117 6.58 -14.46 -4.46
CA ALA A 117 6.45 -15.80 -5.03
C ALA A 117 6.59 -15.77 -6.57
N ARG A 118 7.45 -16.63 -7.10
CA ARG A 118 7.64 -16.73 -8.56
C ARG A 118 6.65 -17.74 -9.14
N ARG A 119 5.76 -17.28 -10.01
CA ARG A 119 4.80 -18.13 -10.74
C ARG A 119 5.14 -18.11 -12.22
N ALA A 120 5.09 -19.26 -12.88
CA ALA A 120 5.37 -19.37 -14.31
C ALA A 120 4.43 -18.50 -15.17
N SER A 121 3.19 -18.28 -14.71
CA SER A 121 2.20 -17.43 -15.36
C SER A 121 2.47 -15.92 -15.17
N GLY A 122 3.37 -15.53 -14.27
CA GLY A 122 3.56 -14.13 -13.87
C GLY A 122 2.37 -13.54 -13.09
N HIS A 123 1.36 -14.35 -12.77
CA HIS A 123 0.15 -13.87 -12.10
C HIS A 123 0.44 -13.39 -10.67
N ALA A 124 0.00 -12.18 -10.35
CA ALA A 124 0.03 -11.61 -9.01
C ALA A 124 -1.32 -11.78 -8.31
N ILE A 125 -1.27 -12.08 -7.01
CA ILE A 125 -2.46 -12.25 -6.17
C ILE A 125 -2.63 -10.99 -5.31
N CYS A 126 -3.82 -10.40 -5.36
CA CYS A 126 -4.25 -9.33 -4.46
C CYS A 126 -5.61 -9.76 -3.87
N ASN A 127 -5.62 -10.21 -2.61
CA ASN A 127 -6.82 -10.73 -1.96
C ASN A 127 -7.00 -10.15 -0.55
N PRO A 128 -8.15 -9.52 -0.22
CA PRO A 128 -9.21 -9.13 -1.16
C PRO A 128 -8.68 -8.19 -2.25
N ALA A 129 -9.44 -8.03 -3.34
CA ALA A 129 -9.11 -7.05 -4.36
C ALA A 129 -9.00 -5.65 -3.71
N ALA A 130 -7.93 -4.92 -4.03
CA ALA A 130 -7.70 -3.62 -3.43
C ALA A 130 -8.77 -2.62 -3.83
N ILE A 131 -9.25 -1.85 -2.84
CA ILE A 131 -10.19 -0.74 -3.00
C ILE A 131 -9.45 0.54 -2.60
N PRO A 132 -9.56 1.65 -3.35
CA PRO A 132 -8.97 2.93 -2.96
C PRO A 132 -9.35 3.34 -1.54
N GLY A 133 -8.38 3.82 -0.75
CA GLY A 133 -8.59 4.18 0.64
C GLY A 133 -9.70 5.21 0.83
N GLU A 134 -9.78 6.18 -0.08
CA GLU A 134 -10.80 7.24 -0.06
C GLU A 134 -12.23 6.68 -0.15
N LEU A 135 -12.44 5.72 -1.04
CA LEU A 135 -13.74 5.05 -1.19
C LEU A 135 -14.09 4.24 0.05
N VAL A 136 -13.11 3.54 0.64
CA VAL A 136 -13.36 2.80 1.87
C VAL A 136 -13.66 3.77 3.01
N ALA A 137 -12.87 4.81 3.20
CA ALA A 137 -13.07 5.80 4.26
C ALA A 137 -14.45 6.48 4.18
N GLY A 138 -15.19 6.35 3.08
CA GLY A 138 -16.46 7.04 2.88
C GLY A 138 -16.28 8.55 2.73
N ARG A 139 -15.04 8.99 2.52
CA ARG A 139 -14.74 10.32 2.04
C ARG A 139 -15.07 10.27 0.55
N GLY A 140 -16.26 10.77 0.20
CA GLY A 140 -16.61 10.93 -1.21
C GLY A 140 -15.55 11.79 -1.89
N HIS A 141 -15.28 11.52 -3.15
CA HIS A 141 -14.39 12.33 -3.98
C HIS A 141 -14.88 13.77 -3.97
N ASP A 142 -14.32 14.64 -3.13
CA ASP A 142 -14.46 16.08 -3.32
C ASP A 142 -13.63 16.43 -4.57
N PRO A 143 -14.24 16.84 -5.69
CA PRO A 143 -13.50 17.15 -6.92
C PRO A 143 -12.66 18.42 -6.81
N ALA A 144 -12.46 18.97 -5.60
CA ALA A 144 -11.79 20.24 -5.36
C ALA A 144 -10.25 20.20 -5.61
N PHE A 145 -9.68 19.04 -5.96
CA PHE A 145 -8.28 18.94 -6.40
C PHE A 145 -8.13 18.34 -7.81
N THR A 146 -9.07 18.60 -8.72
CA THR A 146 -8.66 18.73 -10.13
C THR A 146 -8.20 20.15 -10.33
N GLY A 147 -6.88 20.37 -10.34
CA GLY A 147 -6.33 21.65 -10.78
C GLY A 147 -6.93 22.02 -12.13
N SER A 148 -7.75 23.08 -12.14
CA SER A 148 -8.18 23.73 -13.36
C SER A 148 -6.95 24.19 -14.12
N VAL A 149 -6.51 23.38 -15.09
CA VAL A 149 -5.81 23.93 -16.24
C VAL A 149 -6.81 24.85 -16.92
N ASN A 150 -6.62 26.16 -16.74
CA ASN A 150 -7.38 27.18 -17.44
C ASN A 150 -7.15 27.01 -18.96
N ALA A 151 -8.01 26.25 -19.62
CA ALA A 151 -8.20 26.27 -21.07
C ALA A 151 -8.93 27.56 -21.43
N GLY A 152 -8.25 28.70 -21.26
CA GLY A 152 -8.92 30.00 -21.27
C GLY A 152 -7.97 31.19 -21.19
N ALA A 153 -6.83 31.14 -21.87
CA ALA A 153 -6.07 32.34 -22.19
C ALA A 153 -5.41 32.15 -23.55
N ARG A 154 -6.03 32.69 -24.60
CA ARG A 154 -5.35 32.98 -25.86
C ARG A 154 -4.32 34.07 -25.56
N GLY A 155 -3.13 33.66 -25.12
CA GLY A 155 -1.96 34.52 -25.08
C GLY A 155 -1.56 34.86 -26.52
N HIS A 156 -1.70 36.12 -26.88
CA HIS A 156 -1.09 36.71 -28.05
C HIS A 156 0.44 36.52 -27.92
N LEU A 157 1.04 35.74 -28.83
CA LEU A 157 2.49 35.70 -28.99
C LEU A 157 2.92 37.04 -29.62
N PRO A 158 3.83 37.83 -29.01
CA PRO A 158 4.45 38.92 -29.73
C PRO A 158 5.42 38.37 -30.78
N ALA A 159 5.36 38.96 -31.96
CA ALA A 159 6.20 38.62 -33.12
C ALA A 159 7.69 38.83 -32.81
N ALA A 160 8.50 37.85 -33.20
CA ALA A 160 9.96 38.00 -33.23
C ALA A 160 10.35 38.95 -34.36
N THR A 161 11.02 40.05 -34.02
CA THR A 161 11.69 40.93 -34.98
C THR A 161 12.96 40.26 -35.47
N ALA A 162 13.11 40.11 -36.79
CA ALA A 162 14.36 39.72 -37.41
C ALA A 162 15.40 40.83 -37.20
N GLY A 163 16.54 40.48 -36.61
CA GLY A 163 17.75 41.29 -36.65
C GLY A 163 18.61 40.78 -37.79
N GLU A 164 18.78 41.63 -38.81
CA GLU A 164 19.93 41.60 -39.71
C GLU A 164 21.14 42.12 -38.91
N ASP A 165 22.28 41.42 -39.02
CA ASP A 165 23.67 41.91 -39.16
C ASP A 165 24.65 40.71 -39.07
#